data_AF-A0A2I1GQM3-F1
#
_entry.id   AF-A0A2I1GQM3-F1
#
_cell.length_a   1.000
_cell.length_b   1.000
_cell.length_c   1.000
_cell.angle_alpha   90.00
_cell.angle_beta   90.00
_cell.angle_gamma   90.00
#
_symmetry.space_group_name_H-M   'P 1'
#
loop_
_entity.id
_entity.type
_entity.pdbx_description
1 polymer ?
#
loop_
_entity_poly.entity_id
_entity_poly.type
_entity_poly.pdbx_seq_one_letter_code
_entity_poly.pdbx_strand_id
1 'polypeptide(L)' 'MSHYSSLKEVEVDLHNFQRETAKRLVINTIKESYYKNITIIKFITGSGNHINSIEEKGVLYEVFPSW' A
#
# COMPACT_ATOMS: atom_id res chain seq x y z
N MET A 1 -8.02 -24.74 -22.37
CA MET A 1 -8.91 -23.71 -21.79
C MET A 1 -8.08 -22.86 -20.84
N SER A 2 -7.73 -21.64 -21.25
CA SER A 2 -6.99 -20.69 -20.42
C SER A 2 -7.93 -20.17 -19.33
N HIS A 3 -7.80 -20.68 -18.11
CA HIS A 3 -8.46 -20.10 -16.95
C HIS A 3 -7.83 -18.73 -16.68
N TYR A 4 -8.34 -17.68 -17.33
CA TYR A 4 -8.17 -16.31 -16.83
C TYR A 4 -8.97 -16.24 -15.53
N SER A 5 -8.39 -16.73 -14.45
CA SER A 5 -8.82 -16.36 -13.11
C SER A 5 -8.70 -14.85 -13.06
N SER A 6 -9.83 -14.15 -13.01
CA SER A 6 -9.86 -12.70 -12.80
C SER A 6 -9.10 -12.43 -11.51
N LEU A 7 -7.84 -12.02 -11.63
CA LEU A 7 -6.99 -11.70 -10.49
C LEU A 7 -7.67 -10.54 -9.79
N LYS A 8 -8.24 -10.81 -8.61
CA LYS A 8 -8.80 -9.76 -7.77
C LYS A 8 -7.64 -8.90 -7.31
N GLU A 9 -7.73 -7.62 -7.64
CA GLU A 9 -6.75 -6.59 -7.33
C GLU A 9 -7.37 -5.54 -6.41
N VAL A 10 -6.57 -5.01 -5.49
CA VAL A 10 -6.93 -3.83 -4.69
C VAL A 10 -5.81 -2.80 -4.75
N GLU A 11 -6.20 -1.53 -4.84
CA GLU A 11 -5.29 -0.40 -4.79
C GLU A 11 -5.55 0.39 -3.50
N VAL A 12 -4.48 0.75 -2.79
CA VAL A 12 -4.54 1.49 -1.54
C VAL A 12 -3.58 2.67 -1.60
N ASP A 13 -4.14 3.86 -1.46
CA ASP A 13 -3.38 5.10 -1.45
C ASP A 13 -2.92 5.44 -0.03
N LEU A 14 -1.59 5.49 0.17
CA LEU A 14 -0.96 5.78 1.44
C LEU A 14 -0.52 7.24 1.55
N HIS A 15 -0.59 8.06 0.49
CA HIS A 15 0.12 9.36 0.42
C HIS A 15 -0.26 10.33 1.55
N ASN A 16 -1.52 10.31 1.99
CA ASN A 16 -2.04 11.21 3.02
C ASN A 16 -1.89 10.68 4.45
N PHE A 17 -1.31 9.50 4.64
CA PHE A 17 -1.21 8.89 5.96
C PHE A 17 0.16 9.15 6.59
N GLN A 18 0.15 9.44 7.90
CA GLN A 18 1.37 9.41 8.69
C GLN A 18 1.94 7.99 8.72
N ARG A 19 3.27 7.89 8.89
CA ARG A 19 4.04 6.64 8.84
C ARG A 19 3.38 5.47 9.57
N GLU A 20 3.03 5.64 10.85
CA GLU A 20 2.48 4.53 11.64
C GLU A 20 1.05 4.15 11.25
N THR A 21 0.24 5.13 10.83
CA THR A 21 -1.11 4.87 10.32
C THR A 21 -1.03 4.14 8.97
N ALA A 22 -0.13 4.56 8.08
CA ALA A 22 0.13 3.89 6.81
C ALA A 22 0.61 2.45 7.02
N LYS A 23 1.55 2.21 7.95
CA LYS A 23 2.04 0.86 8.28
C LYS A 23 0.91 -0.06 8.77
N ARG A 24 0.05 0.44 9.67
CA ARG A 24 -1.11 -0.31 10.16
C ARG A 24 -2.08 -0.63 9.02
N LEU A 25 -2.32 0.34 8.12
CA LEU A 25 -3.18 0.15 6.96
C LEU A 25 -2.62 -0.93 6.03
N VAL A 26 -1.32 -0.90 5.71
CA VAL A 26 -0.64 -1.93 4.89
C VAL A 26 -0.84 -3.33 5.46
N ILE A 27 -0.55 -3.51 6.75
CA ILE A 27 -0.68 -4.82 7.42
C ILE A 27 -2.14 -5.30 7.40
N ASN A 28 -3.09 -4.41 7.68
CA ASN A 28 -4.51 -4.77 7.68
C ASN A 28 -5.01 -5.12 6.27
N THR A 29 -4.64 -4.34 5.25
CA THR A 29 -4.98 -4.62 3.86
C THR A 29 -4.44 -5.97 3.41
N ILE A 30 -3.20 -6.33 3.77
CA ILE A 30 -2.62 -7.64 3.45
C ILE A 30 -3.43 -8.77 4.08
N LYS A 31 -3.75 -8.65 5.39
CA LYS A 31 -4.56 -9.65 6.10
C LYS A 31 -5.95 -9.80 5.49
N GLU A 32 -6.64 -8.70 5.22
CA GLU A 32 -7.97 -8.74 4.61
C GLU A 32 -7.95 -9.31 3.19
N SER A 33 -6.92 -8.95 2.42
CA SER A 33 -6.75 -9.45 1.04
C SER A 33 -6.54 -10.96 1.02
N TYR A 34 -5.76 -11.49 1.97
CA TYR A 34 -5.60 -12.92 2.17
C TYR A 34 -6.96 -13.61 2.41
N TYR A 35 -7.78 -13.10 3.33
CA TYR A 35 -9.12 -13.66 3.59
C TYR A 35 -10.08 -13.54 2.40
N LYS A 36 -9.91 -12.52 1.55
CA LYS A 36 -10.77 -12.23 0.39
C LYS A 36 -10.30 -12.93 -0.91
N ASN A 37 -9.22 -13.70 -0.87
CA ASN A 37 -8.54 -14.27 -2.05
C ASN A 37 -8.18 -13.19 -3.09
N ILE A 38 -7.73 -12.02 -2.63
CA ILE A 38 -7.14 -10.97 -3.45
C ILE A 38 -5.66 -11.33 -3.66
N THR A 39 -5.23 -11.30 -4.92
CA THR A 39 -3.92 -11.84 -5.33
C THR A 39 -2.91 -10.75 -5.65
N ILE A 40 -3.39 -9.53 -5.93
CA ILE A 40 -2.55 -8.37 -6.23
C ILE A 40 -3.00 -7.22 -5.33
N ILE A 41 -2.04 -6.59 -4.67
CA ILE A 41 -2.25 -5.39 -3.86
C ILE A 41 -1.27 -4.33 -4.36
N LYS A 42 -1.78 -3.18 -4.78
CA LYS A 42 -0.98 -2.01 -5.15
C LYS A 42 -1.05 -0.98 -4.05
N PHE A 43 0.11 -0.61 -3.49
CA PHE A 43 0.21 0.48 -2.52
C PHE A 43 0.84 1.70 -3.18
N ILE A 44 0.17 2.84 -3.12
CA ILE A 44 0.68 4.11 -3.63
C ILE A 44 1.34 4.85 -2.46
N THR A 45 2.67 4.90 -2.43
CA THR A 45 3.46 5.53 -1.36
C THR A 45 3.82 6.99 -1.65
N GLY A 46 3.39 7.52 -2.80
CA GLY A 46 3.88 8.79 -3.34
C GLY A 46 5.26 8.65 -3.99
N SER A 47 5.83 9.77 -4.42
CA SER A 47 7.22 9.81 -4.93
C SER A 47 8.19 10.08 -3.78
N GLY A 48 9.47 9.71 -3.95
CA GLY A 48 10.53 10.15 -3.02
C GLY A 48 10.65 11.67 -2.89
N ASN A 49 10.01 12.43 -3.79
CA ASN A 49 9.92 13.89 -3.71
C ASN A 49 8.67 14.43 -3.01
N HIS A 50 7.74 13.56 -2.62
CA HIS A 50 6.50 13.92 -1.96
C HIS A 50 6.77 14.40 -0.53
N ILE A 51 6.20 15.55 -0.17
CA ILE A 51 6.31 16.14 1.17
C ILE A 51 5.01 15.82 1.90
N ASN A 52 5.09 15.17 3.05
CA ASN A 52 3.92 14.86 3.86
C ASN A 52 3.41 16.11 4.62
N SER A 53 2.32 15.96 5.37
CA SER A 53 1.70 17.06 6.14
C SER A 53 2.57 17.63 7.27
N ILE A 54 3.71 17.01 7.56
CA ILE A 54 4.70 17.46 8.57
C ILE A 54 6.03 17.87 7.92
N GLU A 55 6.00 18.21 6.63
CA GLU A 55 7.14 18.69 5.84
C GLU A 55 8.28 17.67 5.63
N GLU A 56 8.07 16.40 5.96
CA GLU A 56 9.05 15.36 5.70
C GLU A 56 8.88 14.79 4.30
N LYS A 57 10.00 14.67 3.60
CA LYS A 57 10.05 14.27 2.20
C LYS A 57 10.27 12.76 2.06
N GLY A 58 9.48 12.10 1.22
CA GLY A 58 9.72 10.72 0.76
C GLY A 58 9.56 9.63 1.83
N VAL A 59 9.09 9.97 3.04
CA VAL A 59 9.13 9.07 4.21
C VAL A 59 8.51 7.71 3.89
N LEU A 60 7.30 7.68 3.34
CA LEU A 60 6.61 6.41 3.02
C LEU A 60 7.29 5.65 1.89
N TYR A 61 7.75 6.35 0.85
CA TYR A 61 8.45 5.74 -0.28
C TYR A 61 9.72 5.01 0.18
N GLU A 62 10.47 5.60 1.11
CA GLU A 62 11.72 5.04 1.62
C GLU A 62 11.52 3.87 2.58
N VAL A 63 10.53 3.96 3.48
CA VAL A 63 10.37 2.95 4.54
C VAL A 63 9.46 1.78 4.15
N PHE A 64 8.56 1.96 3.18
CA PHE A 64 7.56 0.95 2.81
C PHE A 64 8.16 -0.41 2.44
N PRO A 65 9.28 -0.52 1.69
CA PRO A 65 9.87 -1.82 1.36
C PRO A 65 10.33 -2.66 2.57
N SER A 66 10.47 -2.05 3.76
CA SER A 66 10.89 -2.73 4.99
C SER A 66 9.74 -3.23 5.86
N TRP A 67 8.50 -2.93 5.50
CA TRP A 67 7.29 -3.27 6.25
C TRP A 67 6.76 -4.64 5.89
#